data_AF-A0A747KBV5-F1
#
_entry.id   AF-A0A747KBV5-F1
#
_cell.length_a   1.000
_cell.length_b   1.000
_cell.length_c   1.000
_cell.angle_alpha   90.00
_cell.angle_beta   90.00
_cell.angle_gamma   90.00
#
_symmetry.space_group_name_H-M   'P 1'
#
loop_
_entity.id
_entity.type
_entity.pdbx_description
1 polymer ?
#
loop_
_entity_poly.entity_id
_entity_poly.type
_entity_poly.pdbx_seq_one_letter_code
_entity_poly.pdbx_strand_id
1 'polypeptide(L)'
;MKKLFTVLCVLNLSGCALAWDGGYQVIPEETDNETITYKFDPAIADMKKMKRDANSYCREHGFRKADTAAVQGNFFTLSQMVYECEP
;
A
#
# COMPACT_ATOMS: atom_id res chain seq x y z
N MET A 1 29.57 19.88 -44.60
CA MET A 1 28.18 19.45 -44.88
C MET A 1 27.52 18.99 -43.60
N LYS A 2 26.26 19.40 -43.38
CA LYS A 2 25.30 18.96 -42.35
C LYS A 2 25.45 17.45 -42.02
N LYS A 3 25.22 17.00 -40.79
CA LYS A 3 23.87 16.70 -40.27
C LYS A 3 23.87 16.60 -38.73
N LEU A 4 22.97 17.37 -38.11
CA LEU A 4 22.48 17.16 -36.75
C LEU A 4 21.79 15.79 -36.69
N PHE A 5 22.28 14.90 -35.83
CA PHE A 5 21.51 13.74 -35.39
C PHE A 5 20.89 14.06 -34.04
N THR A 6 19.72 14.69 -34.10
CA THR A 6 18.84 14.88 -32.95
C THR A 6 18.27 13.52 -32.57
N VAL A 7 18.84 12.86 -31.57
CA VAL A 7 18.26 11.65 -30.97
C VAL A 7 17.08 12.10 -30.11
N LEU A 8 15.88 11.93 -30.66
CA LEU A 8 14.63 12.13 -29.96
C LEU A 8 14.44 10.96 -28.98
N CYS A 9 14.95 11.10 -27.75
CA CYS A 9 14.59 10.19 -26.66
C CYS A 9 13.11 10.41 -26.32
N VAL A 10 12.24 9.63 -26.95
CA VAL A 10 10.86 9.45 -26.50
C VAL A 10 10.93 8.63 -25.21
N LEU A 11 11.15 9.33 -24.09
CA LEU A 11 10.92 8.79 -22.77
C LEU A 11 9.42 8.48 -22.70
N ASN A 12 9.08 7.22 -22.98
CA ASN A 12 7.80 6.67 -22.58
C ASN A 12 7.75 6.81 -21.06
N LEU A 13 7.05 7.85 -20.57
CA LEU A 13 6.47 7.78 -19.24
C LEU A 13 5.41 6.68 -19.29
N SER A 14 5.83 5.42 -19.25
CA SER A 14 4.97 4.38 -18.70
C SER A 14 4.72 4.83 -17.28
N GLY A 15 3.60 5.53 -17.08
CA GLY A 15 3.17 5.93 -15.75
C GLY A 15 3.25 4.70 -14.87
N CYS A 16 3.85 4.85 -13.70
CA CYS A 16 3.85 3.84 -12.66
C CYS A 16 2.39 3.58 -12.25
N ALA A 17 1.65 2.81 -13.05
CA ALA A 17 0.53 2.05 -12.56
C ALA A 17 1.17 0.97 -11.69
N LEU A 18 1.54 1.35 -10.47
CA LEU A 18 1.77 0.41 -9.38
C LEU A 18 0.46 -0.38 -9.29
N ALA A 19 0.42 -1.53 -9.96
CA ALA A 19 -0.67 -2.47 -9.82
C ALA A 19 -0.63 -2.89 -8.35
N TRP A 20 -1.52 -2.32 -7.54
CA TRP A 20 -1.65 -2.66 -6.13
C TRP A 20 -2.07 -4.14 -6.06
N ASP A 21 -1.13 -5.01 -5.73
CA ASP A 21 -1.36 -6.45 -5.71
C ASP A 21 -2.40 -6.80 -4.63
N GLY A 22 -3.62 -7.12 -5.06
CA GLY A 22 -4.76 -7.33 -4.16
C GLY A 22 -5.53 -6.05 -3.79
N GLY A 23 -5.29 -4.93 -4.48
CA GLY A 23 -6.08 -3.69 -4.36
C GLY A 23 -5.72 -2.80 -3.16
N TYR A 24 -4.58 -3.05 -2.51
CA TYR A 24 -4.07 -2.24 -1.40
C TYR A 24 -2.56 -2.01 -1.46
N GLN A 25 -2.10 -1.02 -0.71
CA GLN A 25 -0.70 -0.68 -0.49
C GLN A 25 -0.48 -0.38 0.99
N VAL A 26 0.65 -0.84 1.53
CA VAL A 26 1.10 -0.45 2.89
C VAL A 26 1.55 1.01 2.84
N ILE A 27 1.04 1.83 3.74
CA ILE A 27 1.55 3.16 4.01
C ILE A 27 2.68 2.96 5.04
N PRO A 28 3.94 3.24 4.69
CA PRO A 28 5.01 3.21 5.69
C PRO A 28 4.72 4.29 6.73
N GLU A 29 4.49 3.89 7.98
CA GLU A 29 4.51 4.82 9.11
C GLU A 29 5.91 4.87 9.70
N GLU A 30 6.34 6.06 10.09
CA GLU A 30 7.74 6.36 10.39
C GLU A 30 8.18 5.89 11.78
N THR A 31 7.28 5.46 12.68
CA THR A 31 7.64 5.40 14.11
C THR A 31 7.15 4.22 14.95
N ASP A 32 6.11 3.47 14.59
CA ASP A 32 5.56 2.45 15.49
C ASP A 32 5.41 1.06 14.84
N ASN A 33 6.20 0.09 15.30
CA ASN A 33 6.08 -1.32 14.90
C ASN A 33 4.77 -1.98 15.39
N GLU A 34 4.04 -1.27 16.25
CA GLU A 34 2.76 -1.68 16.82
C GLU A 34 1.59 -1.41 15.89
N THR A 35 1.78 -0.65 14.80
CA THR A 35 0.72 -0.34 13.84
C THR A 35 1.16 -0.63 12.41
N ILE A 36 0.17 -0.93 11.56
CA ILE A 36 0.35 -0.99 10.11
C ILE A 36 -0.87 -0.41 9.42
N THR A 37 -0.61 0.63 8.60
CA THR A 37 -1.65 1.34 7.88
C THR A 37 -1.68 0.91 6.42
N TYR A 38 -2.86 0.59 5.91
CA TYR A 38 -3.09 0.23 4.52
C TYR A 38 -3.92 1.30 3.83
N LYS A 39 -3.52 1.67 2.61
CA LYS A 39 -4.36 2.40 1.65
C LYS A 39 -4.95 1.41 0.67
N PHE A 40 -6.26 1.42 0.47
CA PHE A 40 -6.91 0.43 -0.37
C PHE A 40 -8.08 1.03 -1.17
N ASP A 41 -8.37 0.41 -2.31
CA ASP A 41 -9.59 0.70 -3.07
C ASP A 41 -10.71 -0.24 -2.58
N PRO A 42 -11.76 0.27 -1.92
CA PRO A 42 -12.83 -0.56 -1.38
C PRO A 42 -13.59 -1.36 -2.46
N ALA A 43 -13.52 -0.97 -3.73
CA ALA A 43 -14.17 -1.68 -4.83
C ALA A 43 -13.45 -2.97 -5.24
N ILE A 44 -12.13 -3.06 -5.01
CA ILE A 44 -11.29 -4.16 -5.51
C ILE A 44 -10.39 -4.81 -4.45
N ALA A 45 -10.30 -4.24 -3.25
CA ALA A 45 -9.39 -4.73 -2.22
C ALA A 45 -9.81 -6.10 -1.65
N ASP A 46 -8.86 -7.04 -1.61
CA ASP A 46 -9.02 -8.28 -0.86
C ASP A 46 -8.74 -8.03 0.64
N MET A 47 -9.81 -7.70 1.38
CA MET A 47 -9.74 -7.45 2.82
C MET A 47 -9.21 -8.64 3.61
N LYS A 48 -9.40 -9.89 3.14
CA LYS A 48 -8.88 -11.09 3.80
C LYS A 48 -7.37 -11.20 3.59
N LYS A 49 -6.87 -10.91 2.39
CA LYS A 49 -5.42 -10.87 2.10
C LYS A 49 -4.77 -9.77 2.95
N MET A 50 -5.36 -8.58 2.99
CA MET A 50 -4.87 -7.47 3.81
C MET A 50 -4.80 -7.81 5.32
N LYS A 51 -5.80 -8.50 5.88
CA LYS A 51 -5.74 -8.96 7.28
C LYS A 51 -4.67 -10.03 7.51
N ARG A 52 -4.43 -10.94 6.55
CA ARG A 52 -3.35 -11.94 6.65
C ARG A 52 -1.98 -11.28 6.62
N ASP A 53 -1.80 -10.28 5.77
CA ASP A 53 -0.56 -9.51 5.69
C ASP A 53 -0.32 -8.75 7.00
N ALA A 54 -1.35 -8.09 7.56
CA ALA A 54 -1.26 -7.43 8.86
C ALA A 54 -0.87 -8.40 10.00
N ASN A 55 -1.45 -9.60 10.03
CA ASN A 55 -1.08 -10.62 11.00
C ASN A 55 0.37 -11.09 10.82
N SER A 56 0.85 -11.20 9.58
CA SER A 56 2.22 -11.62 9.29
C SER A 56 3.21 -10.54 9.76
N TYR A 57 2.93 -9.27 9.44
CA TYR A 57 3.69 -8.13 9.93
C TYR A 57 3.80 -8.12 11.46
N CYS A 58 2.68 -8.22 12.18
CA CYS A 58 2.69 -8.24 13.64
C CYS A 58 3.53 -9.40 14.19
N ARG A 59 3.41 -10.61 13.61
CA ARG A 59 4.19 -11.78 14.05
C ARG A 59 5.68 -11.63 13.80
N GLU A 60 6.07 -11.01 12.68
CA GLU A 60 7.47 -10.70 12.38
C GLU A 60 8.07 -9.70 13.36
N HIS A 61 7.25 -8.80 13.91
CA HIS A 61 7.66 -7.81 14.90
C HIS A 61 7.48 -8.28 16.36
N GLY A 62 7.14 -9.56 16.58
CA GLY A 62 7.07 -10.16 17.92
C GLY A 62 5.69 -10.10 18.60
N PHE A 63 4.67 -9.63 17.89
CA PHE A 63 3.29 -9.53 18.39
C PHE A 63 2.48 -10.78 18.03
N ARG A 64 1.39 -11.02 18.77
CA ARG A 64 0.59 -12.25 18.63
C ARG A 64 -0.25 -12.25 17.36
N LYS A 65 -0.91 -11.13 17.05
CA LYS A 65 -1.80 -10.94 15.91
C LYS A 65 -2.07 -9.45 15.68
N ALA A 66 -2.65 -9.10 14.53
CA ALA A 66 -3.29 -7.81 14.35
C ALA A 66 -4.67 -7.79 15.02
N ASP A 67 -4.95 -6.83 15.89
CA ASP A 67 -6.27 -6.49 16.40
C ASP A 67 -7.06 -5.59 15.43
N THR A 68 -8.27 -5.19 15.82
CA THR A 68 -9.35 -4.80 14.91
C THR A 68 -9.23 -3.35 14.46
N ALA A 69 -9.56 -3.15 13.19
CA ALA A 69 -9.13 -2.00 12.44
C ALA A 69 -10.05 -0.77 12.57
N ALA A 70 -9.45 0.40 12.76
CA ALA A 70 -10.14 1.66 12.52
C ALA A 70 -10.15 1.92 11.00
N VAL A 71 -11.35 1.95 10.41
CA VAL A 71 -11.52 2.42 9.03
C VAL A 71 -11.54 3.94 9.05
N GLN A 72 -10.47 4.56 8.55
CA GLN A 72 -10.44 5.98 8.26
C GLN A 72 -10.90 6.15 6.80
N GLY A 73 -12.22 6.15 6.62
CA GLY A 73 -12.84 6.24 5.30
C GLY A 73 -12.94 7.69 4.81
N ASN A 74 -12.52 7.93 3.57
CA ASN A 74 -12.89 9.13 2.82
C ASN A 74 -13.94 8.75 1.78
N PHE A 75 -15.10 9.42 1.80
CA PHE A 75 -16.28 9.08 0.98
C PHE A 75 -16.07 9.21 -0.55
N PHE A 76 -15.00 9.88 -0.99
CA PHE A 76 -14.74 10.18 -2.40
C PHE A 76 -13.46 9.54 -2.97
N THR A 77 -12.65 8.84 -2.17
CA THR A 77 -11.32 8.35 -2.59
C THR A 77 -10.94 7.04 -1.90
N LEU A 78 -9.74 6.54 -2.24
CA LEU A 78 -9.06 5.42 -1.59
C LEU A 78 -9.19 5.49 -0.05
N SER A 79 -9.63 4.38 0.54
CA SER A 79 -9.85 4.25 1.98
C SER A 79 -8.57 3.85 2.70
N GLN A 80 -8.53 4.12 4.01
CA GLN A 80 -7.44 3.69 4.87
C GLN A 80 -7.94 2.74 5.96
N MET A 81 -7.11 1.75 6.26
CA MET A 81 -7.34 0.78 7.33
C MET A 81 -6.07 0.67 8.17
N VAL A 82 -6.20 0.96 9.46
CA VAL A 82 -5.11 0.81 10.43
C VAL A 82 -5.32 -0.48 11.19
N TYR A 83 -4.29 -1.32 11.26
CA TYR A 83 -4.26 -2.46 12.17
C TYR A 83 -3.28 -2.19 13.29
N GLU A 84 -3.72 -2.39 14.53
CA GLU A 84 -2.87 -2.38 15.72
C GLU A 84 -2.44 -3.81 16.04
N CYS A 85 -1.20 -4.02 16.44
CA CYS A 85 -0.68 -5.31 16.84
C CYS A 85 -0.99 -5.56 18.32
N GLU A 86 -1.58 -6.71 18.62
CA GLU A 86 -1.83 -7.15 20.00
C GLU A 86 -0.56 -7.81 20.56
N PRO A 87 -0.07 -7.40 21.74
CA PRO A 87 1.06 -8.04 22.41
C PRO A 87 0.82 -9.53 22.74
#